data_AF-A0A2J2HEZ4-F1
#
_entry.id   AF-A0A2J2HEZ4-F1
#
_cell.length_a   1.000
_cell.length_b   1.000
_cell.length_c   1.000
_cell.angle_alpha   90.00
_cell.angle_beta   90.00
_cell.angle_gamma   90.00
#
_symmetry.space_group_name_H-M   'P 1'
#
loop_
_entity.id
_entity.type
_entity.pdbx_description
1 polymer ?
#
loop_
_entity_poly.entity_id
_entity_poly.type
_entity_poly.pdbx_seq_one_letter_code
_entity_poly.pdbx_strand_id
1 'polypeptide(L)'
;MAGTQGGLKAERGRLSLAPLGSEGRDETPNGSNASDASNARRLVLYDGSVVNIPGGLDARLDRWGNVVYRVVDCDVVLRLVAELLLYVVRSYRGSVVRLDGRRISRLLGLRQRGGVSGYLEPYSMSRIYGILSMLGFELSRSNHRITITIDLRKPIIREIKSAESIDEAIKIVEKHLR
;
A
#
# COMPACT_ATOMS: atom_id res chain seq x y z
N MET A 1 31.97 26.38 51.12
CA MET A 1 32.33 25.81 49.80
C MET A 1 31.16 24.91 49.42
N ALA A 2 30.17 25.36 48.65
CA ALA A 2 30.18 25.42 47.16
C ALA A 2 30.65 24.08 46.56
N GLY A 3 29.86 23.30 45.82
CA GLY A 3 28.60 23.62 45.15
C GLY A 3 27.81 22.40 44.66
N THR A 4 26.98 22.70 43.67
CA THR A 4 25.64 22.19 43.40
C THR A 4 25.59 21.29 42.14
N GLN A 5 24.42 20.69 41.89
CA GLN A 5 23.88 20.22 40.59
C GLN A 5 24.42 18.88 40.06
N GLY A 6 23.62 18.04 39.42
CA GLY A 6 22.24 18.17 38.97
C GLY A 6 21.92 16.99 38.05
N GLY A 7 20.70 16.45 38.16
CA GLY A 7 20.24 15.36 37.31
C GLY A 7 19.96 15.82 35.88
N LEU A 8 20.07 14.92 34.91
CA LEU A 8 19.46 15.08 33.60
C LEU A 8 18.77 13.79 33.16
N LYS A 9 17.45 13.84 33.39
CA LYS A 9 16.36 13.16 32.71
C LYS A 9 16.66 13.01 31.20
N ALA A 10 16.81 11.78 30.73
CA ALA A 10 16.84 11.50 29.30
C ALA A 10 15.46 11.81 28.70
N GLU A 11 15.37 12.94 27.99
CA GLU A 11 14.19 13.29 27.23
C GLU A 11 13.98 12.26 26.11
N ARG A 12 12.77 11.69 26.08
CA ARG A 12 12.25 10.95 24.93
C ARG A 12 12.32 11.88 23.72
N GLY A 13 13.14 11.50 22.74
CA GLY A 13 13.25 12.18 21.45
C GLY A 13 11.87 12.46 20.88
N ARG A 14 11.51 13.75 20.87
CA ARG A 14 10.36 14.27 20.15
C ARG A 14 10.66 14.10 18.65
N LEU A 15 9.77 13.41 17.94
CA LEU A 15 9.77 13.39 16.48
C LEU A 15 9.46 14.80 15.98
N SER A 16 10.47 15.47 15.43
CA SER A 16 10.31 16.76 14.77
C SER A 16 9.82 16.52 13.34
N LEU A 17 8.59 16.93 13.03
CA LEU A 17 8.19 17.24 11.66
C LEU A 17 8.90 18.54 11.28
N ALA A 18 10.07 18.45 10.65
CA ALA A 18 10.77 19.64 10.15
C ALA A 18 10.18 20.04 8.78
N PRO A 19 9.70 21.28 8.60
CA PRO A 19 9.39 21.84 7.29
C PRO A 19 10.55 22.73 6.84
N LEU A 20 11.33 22.28 5.87
CA LEU A 20 12.40 23.03 5.17
C LEU A 20 12.59 22.28 3.84
N GLY A 21 12.67 22.86 2.65
CA GLY A 21 12.73 24.21 2.12
C GLY A 21 12.81 24.02 0.60
N SER A 22 12.22 24.92 -0.17
CA SER A 22 12.16 24.84 -1.64
C SER A 22 13.47 25.36 -2.26
N GLU A 23 14.33 24.47 -2.76
CA GLU A 23 15.40 24.80 -3.71
C GLU A 23 15.59 23.62 -4.68
N GLY A 24 15.63 23.93 -5.97
CA GLY A 24 15.35 22.99 -7.05
C GLY A 24 16.55 22.51 -7.87
N ARG A 25 16.16 21.98 -9.04
CA ARG A 25 16.89 21.62 -10.26
C ARG A 25 17.24 20.13 -10.46
N ASP A 26 16.40 19.55 -11.34
CA ASP A 26 16.66 18.66 -12.48
C ASP A 26 17.79 17.63 -12.37
N GLU A 27 17.45 16.33 -12.51
CA GLU A 27 17.73 15.52 -13.71
C GLU A 27 16.77 14.29 -13.73
N THR A 28 15.97 14.13 -14.79
CA THR A 28 15.23 12.90 -15.13
C THR A 28 15.97 12.13 -16.23
N PRO A 29 15.83 10.79 -16.34
CA PRO A 29 14.73 10.28 -17.17
C PRO A 29 14.04 9.00 -16.68
N ASN A 30 12.75 8.93 -17.02
CA ASN A 30 11.94 7.73 -17.26
C ASN A 30 11.53 6.81 -16.09
N GLY A 31 10.26 6.98 -15.71
CA GLY A 31 9.47 6.04 -14.91
C GLY A 31 8.14 6.70 -14.59
N SER A 32 7.18 6.55 -15.50
CA SER A 32 5.80 7.02 -15.41
C SER A 32 5.20 6.89 -14.00
N ASN A 33 5.16 7.99 -13.27
CA ASN A 33 4.33 8.24 -12.09
C ASN A 33 3.98 9.74 -12.07
N ALA A 34 3.39 10.22 -13.16
CA ALA A 34 2.94 11.61 -13.29
C ALA A 34 1.42 11.66 -13.10
N SER A 35 0.99 11.44 -11.85
CA SER A 35 -0.28 11.93 -11.28
C SER A 35 -0.13 11.80 -9.77
N ASP A 36 -0.25 12.91 -9.03
CA ASP A 36 -0.07 13.10 -7.58
C ASP A 36 1.34 13.46 -7.06
N ALA A 37 1.98 14.46 -7.66
CA ALA A 37 3.25 15.02 -7.17
C ALA A 37 3.12 16.12 -6.09
N SER A 38 1.93 16.36 -5.51
CA SER A 38 1.74 17.47 -4.55
C SER A 38 1.59 17.06 -3.08
N ASN A 39 1.62 15.77 -2.73
CA ASN A 39 1.53 15.30 -1.34
C ASN A 39 2.28 13.98 -1.07
N ALA A 40 3.46 13.78 -1.67
CA ALA A 40 4.27 12.60 -1.38
C ALA A 40 4.76 12.63 0.09
N ARG A 41 4.02 11.99 0.99
CA ARG A 41 4.43 11.83 2.39
C ARG A 41 5.65 10.91 2.43
N ARG A 42 6.63 11.25 3.26
CA ARG A 42 7.89 10.50 3.40
C ARG A 42 8.00 9.96 4.82
N LEU A 43 8.40 8.70 4.95
CA LEU A 43 8.70 8.05 6.23
C LEU A 43 10.20 7.80 6.32
N VAL A 44 10.83 8.29 7.38
CA VAL A 44 12.25 8.04 7.66
C VAL A 44 12.37 6.79 8.51
N LEU A 45 13.16 5.82 8.05
CA LEU A 45 13.45 4.56 8.74
C LEU A 45 14.57 4.74 9.77
N TYR A 46 14.77 3.76 10.66
CA TYR A 46 15.80 3.82 11.70
C TYR A 46 17.23 3.87 11.16
N ASP A 47 17.46 3.39 9.94
CA ASP A 47 18.74 3.46 9.24
C ASP A 47 18.94 4.78 8.47
N GLY A 48 18.01 5.73 8.60
CA GLY A 48 18.02 7.02 7.91
C GLY A 48 17.49 6.96 6.47
N SER A 49 17.12 5.78 5.96
CA SER A 49 16.54 5.67 4.62
C SER A 49 15.12 6.26 4.57
N VAL A 50 14.74 6.79 3.41
CA VAL A 50 13.47 7.47 3.20
C VAL A 50 12.56 6.62 2.32
N VAL A 51 11.37 6.31 2.84
CA VAL A 51 10.31 5.61 2.13
C VAL A 51 9.30 6.63 1.63
N ASN A 52 9.06 6.63 0.31
CA ASN A 52 7.96 7.37 -0.28
C ASN A 52 6.65 6.61 -0.02
N ILE A 53 5.69 7.28 0.61
CA ILE A 53 4.37 6.71 0.90
C ILE A 53 3.49 6.90 -0.35
N PRO A 54 2.89 5.82 -0.89
CA PRO A 54 1.96 5.95 -2.00
C PRO A 54 0.79 6.88 -1.67
N GLY A 55 0.31 7.66 -2.65
CA GLY A 55 -0.84 8.54 -2.47
C GLY A 55 -2.06 7.82 -1.91
N GLY A 56 -2.77 8.45 -0.98
CA GLY A 56 -3.95 7.86 -0.33
C GLY A 56 -3.67 6.87 0.79
N LEU A 57 -2.39 6.60 1.08
CA LEU A 57 -1.96 5.79 2.23
C LEU A 57 -1.32 6.65 3.31
N ASP A 58 -1.58 6.28 4.56
CA ASP A 58 -0.77 6.63 5.71
C ASP A 58 0.22 5.52 6.00
N ALA A 59 1.40 5.85 6.52
CA ALA A 59 2.38 4.86 6.92
C ALA A 59 2.97 5.15 8.29
N ARG A 60 3.26 4.08 9.04
CA ARG A 60 3.99 4.12 10.30
C ARG A 60 4.93 2.92 10.41
N LEU A 61 5.85 2.95 11.36
CA LEU A 61 6.66 1.79 11.71
C LEU A 61 5.99 0.98 12.81
N ASP A 62 6.01 -0.35 12.69
CA ASP A 62 5.73 -1.22 13.83
C ASP A 62 6.96 -1.37 14.73
N ARG A 63 6.79 -2.09 15.85
CA ARG A 63 7.85 -2.33 16.84
C ARG A 63 9.06 -3.10 16.28
N TRP A 64 8.94 -3.72 15.12
CA TRP A 64 10.00 -4.47 14.45
C TRP A 64 10.60 -3.70 13.26
N GLY A 65 10.19 -2.44 13.06
CA GLY A 65 10.68 -1.59 11.98
C GLY A 65 10.05 -1.87 10.61
N ASN A 66 8.95 -2.64 10.54
CA ASN A 66 8.23 -2.81 9.28
C ASN A 66 7.31 -1.63 9.02
N VAL A 67 7.10 -1.31 7.74
CA VAL A 67 6.16 -0.25 7.35
C VAL A 67 4.73 -0.79 7.36
N VAL A 68 3.88 -0.20 8.18
CA VAL A 68 2.45 -0.50 8.24
C VAL A 68 1.69 0.60 7.52
N TYR A 69 1.04 0.23 6.42
CA TYR A 69 0.22 1.14 5.63
C TYR A 69 -1.24 1.09 6.07
N ARG A 70 -1.88 2.25 6.14
CA ARG A 70 -3.30 2.41 6.41
C ARG A 70 -3.95 3.15 5.26
N VAL A 71 -5.08 2.64 4.80
CA VAL A 71 -5.87 3.30 3.75
C VAL A 71 -6.70 4.41 4.38
N VAL A 72 -6.60 5.62 3.80
CA VAL A 72 -7.19 6.83 4.38
C VAL A 72 -8.71 6.93 4.14
N ASP A 73 -9.20 6.47 2.99
CA ASP A 73 -10.61 6.59 2.59
C ASP A 73 -11.13 5.35 1.82
N CYS A 74 -12.34 5.42 1.25
CA CYS A 74 -12.93 4.32 0.46
C CYS A 74 -12.36 4.24 -0.96
N ASP A 75 -12.12 5.38 -1.60
CA ASP A 75 -11.74 5.47 -3.01
C ASP A 75 -10.36 4.86 -3.23
N VAL A 76 -9.46 5.05 -2.27
CA VAL A 76 -8.15 4.41 -2.26
C VAL A 76 -8.28 2.88 -2.18
N VAL A 77 -9.26 2.33 -1.44
CA VAL A 77 -9.48 0.87 -1.42
C VAL A 77 -9.86 0.37 -2.80
N LEU A 78 -10.76 1.07 -3.50
CA LEU A 78 -11.18 0.71 -4.86
C LEU A 78 -10.00 0.76 -5.83
N ARG A 79 -9.18 1.81 -5.76
CA ARG A 79 -7.95 1.92 -6.55
C ARG A 79 -7.01 0.75 -6.30
N LEU A 80 -6.74 0.40 -5.03
CA LEU A 80 -5.87 -0.74 -4.70
C LEU A 80 -6.45 -2.07 -5.23
N VAL A 81 -7.76 -2.26 -5.17
CA VAL A 81 -8.40 -3.45 -5.73
C VAL A 81 -8.25 -3.49 -7.24
N ALA A 82 -8.48 -2.36 -7.94
CA ALA A 82 -8.31 -2.25 -9.37
C ALA A 82 -6.85 -2.52 -9.79
N GLU A 83 -5.89 -1.91 -9.11
CA GLU A 83 -4.44 -2.15 -9.31
C GLU A 83 -4.08 -3.61 -9.09
N LEU A 84 -4.58 -4.24 -8.01
CA LEU A 84 -4.35 -5.65 -7.72
C LEU A 84 -4.88 -6.55 -8.85
N LEU A 85 -6.12 -6.31 -9.31
CA LEU A 85 -6.73 -7.10 -10.36
C LEU A 85 -6.00 -6.91 -11.70
N LEU A 86 -5.64 -5.67 -12.05
CA LEU A 86 -4.83 -5.37 -13.23
C LEU A 86 -3.49 -6.11 -13.21
N TYR A 87 -2.80 -6.08 -12.07
CA TYR A 87 -1.56 -6.86 -11.92
C TYR A 87 -1.83 -8.35 -12.11
N VAL A 88 -2.87 -8.88 -11.47
CA VAL A 88 -3.21 -10.31 -11.54
C VAL A 88 -3.46 -10.74 -12.99
N VAL A 89 -4.26 -9.99 -13.75
CA VAL A 89 -4.59 -10.38 -15.14
C VAL A 89 -3.42 -10.21 -16.10
N ARG A 90 -2.50 -9.29 -15.83
CA ARG A 90 -1.32 -9.04 -16.66
C ARG A 90 -0.18 -10.02 -16.37
N SER A 91 -0.01 -10.43 -15.11
CA SER A 91 1.15 -11.22 -14.68
C SER A 91 0.91 -12.72 -14.54
N TYR A 92 -0.33 -13.17 -14.30
CA TYR A 92 -0.61 -14.58 -14.05
C TYR A 92 -1.18 -15.27 -15.29
N ARG A 93 -0.66 -16.48 -15.57
CA ARG A 93 -1.21 -17.41 -16.57
C ARG A 93 -1.93 -18.53 -15.84
N GLY A 94 -3.15 -18.85 -16.26
CA GLY A 94 -3.94 -19.92 -15.66
C GLY A 94 -5.42 -19.56 -15.54
N SER A 95 -6.15 -20.38 -14.78
CA SER A 95 -7.58 -20.16 -14.52
C SER A 95 -7.85 -19.58 -13.13
N VAL A 96 -6.97 -19.78 -12.16
CA VAL A 96 -7.22 -19.39 -10.77
C VAL A 96 -5.93 -18.88 -10.11
N VAL A 97 -6.03 -17.83 -9.30
CA VAL A 97 -4.92 -17.26 -8.53
C VAL A 97 -5.31 -17.17 -7.05
N ARG A 98 -4.45 -17.67 -6.15
CA ARG A 98 -4.66 -17.60 -4.70
C ARG A 98 -3.70 -16.60 -4.06
N LEU A 99 -4.26 -15.60 -3.37
CA LEU A 99 -3.51 -14.50 -2.76
C LEU A 99 -3.80 -14.41 -1.27
N ASP A 100 -2.75 -14.37 -0.46
CA ASP A 100 -2.84 -14.01 0.95
C ASP A 100 -2.39 -12.55 1.16
N GLY A 101 -2.55 -12.03 2.37
CA GLY A 101 -2.23 -10.62 2.66
C GLY A 101 -0.77 -10.24 2.34
N ARG A 102 0.17 -11.19 2.51
CA ARG A 102 1.59 -10.97 2.15
C ARG A 102 1.78 -10.85 0.64
N ARG A 103 1.14 -11.71 -0.15
CA ARG A 103 1.16 -11.62 -1.62
C ARG A 103 0.48 -10.34 -2.08
N ILE A 104 -0.71 -10.00 -1.56
CA ILE A 104 -1.41 -8.75 -1.90
C ILE A 104 -0.51 -7.54 -1.66
N SER A 105 0.08 -7.41 -0.46
CA SER A 105 0.97 -6.29 -0.14
C SER A 105 2.16 -6.20 -1.09
N ARG A 106 2.70 -7.35 -1.53
CA ARG A 106 3.79 -7.38 -2.50
C ARG A 106 3.34 -6.95 -3.90
N LEU A 107 2.17 -7.39 -4.35
CA LEU A 107 1.63 -7.04 -5.67
C LEU A 107 1.28 -5.56 -5.75
N LEU A 108 0.87 -4.96 -4.64
CA LEU A 108 0.63 -3.52 -4.50
C LEU A 108 1.93 -2.71 -4.30
N GLY A 109 3.11 -3.32 -4.47
CA GLY A 109 4.40 -2.62 -4.34
C GLY A 109 4.73 -2.13 -2.94
N LEU A 110 4.02 -2.58 -1.89
CA LEU A 110 4.22 -2.10 -0.52
C LEU A 110 5.48 -2.66 0.15
N ARG A 111 6.16 -3.61 -0.51
CA ARG A 111 7.43 -4.16 -0.03
C ARG A 111 8.57 -3.22 -0.44
N GLN A 112 9.31 -2.72 0.55
CA GLN A 112 10.34 -1.72 0.33
C GLN A 112 11.68 -2.32 -0.11
N ARG A 113 12.47 -1.51 -0.82
CA ARG A 113 13.85 -1.83 -1.22
C ARG A 113 14.74 -1.76 0.03
N GLY A 114 15.71 -2.66 0.17
CA GLY A 114 16.58 -2.71 1.37
C GLY A 114 16.12 -3.68 2.47
N GLY A 115 15.15 -4.55 2.20
CA GLY A 115 14.78 -5.65 3.11
C GLY A 115 13.69 -5.32 4.13
N VAL A 116 13.27 -4.05 4.22
CA VAL A 116 12.14 -3.65 5.07
C VAL A 116 10.83 -4.16 4.49
N SER A 117 10.14 -5.00 5.25
CA SER A 117 8.82 -5.49 4.87
C SER A 117 7.78 -4.39 5.06
N GLY A 118 6.85 -4.28 4.12
CA GLY A 118 5.70 -3.40 4.26
C GLY A 118 4.40 -4.17 4.04
N TYR A 119 3.37 -3.83 4.81
CA TYR A 119 2.07 -4.49 4.77
C TYR A 119 0.94 -3.52 5.12
N LEU A 120 -0.27 -3.81 4.62
CA LEU A 120 -1.46 -3.08 5.04
C LEU A 120 -1.88 -3.53 6.43
N GLU A 121 -2.27 -2.58 7.28
CA GLU A 121 -2.86 -2.91 8.57
C GLU A 121 -4.09 -3.81 8.43
N PRO A 122 -4.44 -4.60 9.46
CA PRO A 122 -5.50 -5.61 9.36
C PRO A 122 -6.83 -5.06 8.86
N TYR A 123 -7.25 -3.89 9.35
CA TYR A 123 -8.52 -3.27 8.95
C TYR A 123 -8.52 -2.88 7.46
N SER A 124 -7.45 -2.24 7.00
CA SER A 124 -7.28 -1.87 5.58
C SER A 124 -7.26 -3.10 4.67
N MET A 125 -6.58 -4.17 5.08
CA MET A 125 -6.58 -5.44 4.35
C MET A 125 -7.96 -6.09 4.33
N SER A 126 -8.71 -6.05 5.44
CA SER A 126 -10.08 -6.55 5.51
C SER A 126 -11.02 -5.83 4.54
N ARG A 127 -10.83 -4.53 4.31
CA ARG A 127 -11.61 -3.78 3.31
C ARG A 127 -11.33 -4.28 1.90
N ILE A 128 -10.07 -4.52 1.54
CA ILE A 128 -9.70 -5.12 0.24
C ILE A 128 -10.36 -6.50 0.07
N TYR A 129 -10.27 -7.35 1.10
CA TYR A 129 -10.94 -8.65 1.08
C TYR A 129 -12.46 -8.53 0.94
N GLY A 130 -13.08 -7.56 1.61
CA GLY A 130 -14.51 -7.27 1.50
C GLY A 130 -14.91 -6.92 0.07
N ILE A 131 -14.20 -5.99 -0.57
CA ILE A 131 -14.46 -5.63 -1.98
C ILE A 131 -14.29 -6.85 -2.88
N LEU A 132 -13.17 -7.59 -2.77
CA LEU A 132 -12.93 -8.77 -3.61
C LEU A 132 -14.02 -9.84 -3.42
N SER A 133 -14.50 -10.01 -2.19
CA SER A 133 -15.62 -10.92 -1.91
C SER A 133 -16.93 -10.44 -2.54
N MET A 134 -17.21 -9.14 -2.53
CA MET A 134 -18.41 -8.56 -3.18
C MET A 134 -18.35 -8.70 -4.70
N LEU A 135 -17.15 -8.63 -5.30
CA LEU A 135 -16.92 -8.96 -6.71
C LEU A 135 -17.07 -10.47 -7.01
N GLY A 136 -17.43 -11.27 -6.01
CA GLY A 136 -17.71 -12.70 -6.13
C GLY A 136 -16.47 -13.58 -6.13
N PHE A 137 -15.30 -13.10 -5.67
CA PHE A 137 -14.12 -13.95 -5.46
C PHE A 137 -14.20 -14.67 -4.11
N GLU A 138 -13.66 -15.88 -4.04
CA GLU A 138 -13.84 -16.74 -2.88
C GLU A 138 -12.83 -16.47 -1.78
N LEU A 139 -13.33 -16.11 -0.60
CA LEU A 139 -12.50 -15.94 0.59
C LEU A 139 -12.46 -17.23 1.39
N SER A 140 -11.26 -17.72 1.68
CA SER A 140 -11.03 -18.89 2.53
C SER A 140 -10.17 -18.53 3.74
N ARG A 141 -10.47 -19.16 4.88
CA ARG A 141 -9.74 -18.99 6.13
C ARG A 141 -9.22 -20.34 6.59
N SER A 142 -7.91 -20.45 6.73
CA SER A 142 -7.23 -21.66 7.22
C SER A 142 -6.12 -21.27 8.18
N ASN A 143 -6.07 -21.88 9.37
CA ASN A 143 -4.99 -21.66 10.36
C ASN A 143 -4.61 -20.19 10.55
N HIS A 144 -5.59 -19.34 10.85
CA HIS A 144 -5.45 -17.88 11.02
C HIS A 144 -4.98 -17.09 9.79
N ARG A 145 -4.84 -17.73 8.62
CA ARG A 145 -4.53 -17.08 7.34
C ARG A 145 -5.79 -16.91 6.51
N ILE A 146 -6.00 -15.68 6.04
CA ILE A 146 -7.04 -15.37 5.06
C ILE A 146 -6.41 -15.41 3.67
N THR A 147 -7.07 -16.09 2.75
CA THR A 147 -6.69 -16.19 1.34
C THR A 147 -7.89 -15.83 0.48
N ILE A 148 -7.67 -15.07 -0.58
CA ILE A 148 -8.67 -14.82 -1.64
C ILE A 148 -8.29 -15.64 -2.87
N THR A 149 -9.28 -16.29 -3.46
CA THR A 149 -9.16 -17.06 -4.70
C THR A 149 -9.84 -16.30 -5.82
N ILE A 150 -9.03 -15.82 -6.76
CA ILE A 150 -9.47 -15.08 -7.94
C ILE A 150 -9.59 -16.06 -9.10
N ASP A 151 -10.82 -16.33 -9.53
CA ASP A 151 -11.09 -17.07 -10.77
C ASP A 151 -10.99 -16.12 -11.97
N LEU A 152 -10.00 -16.36 -12.83
CA LEU A 152 -9.70 -15.56 -14.00
C LEU A 152 -10.71 -15.74 -15.14
N ARG A 153 -11.66 -16.65 -14.99
CA ARG A 153 -12.74 -16.89 -15.97
C ARG A 153 -13.96 -15.99 -15.73
N LYS A 154 -14.06 -15.34 -14.57
CA LYS A 154 -15.18 -14.47 -14.20
C LYS A 154 -15.32 -13.27 -15.17
N PRO A 155 -16.55 -12.78 -15.42
CA PRO A 155 -16.80 -11.69 -16.37
C PRO A 155 -15.99 -10.43 -16.08
N ILE A 156 -15.95 -9.99 -14.80
CA ILE A 156 -15.18 -8.82 -14.40
C ILE A 156 -13.70 -8.93 -14.77
N ILE A 157 -13.09 -10.11 -14.67
CA ILE A 157 -11.69 -10.31 -15.03
C ILE A 157 -11.46 -10.10 -16.53
N ARG A 158 -12.42 -10.47 -17.37
CA ARG A 158 -12.33 -10.23 -18.81
C ARG A 158 -12.39 -8.73 -19.13
N GLU A 159 -13.27 -7.99 -18.46
CA GLU A 159 -13.36 -6.53 -18.59
C GLU A 159 -12.06 -5.86 -18.11
N ILE A 160 -11.56 -6.24 -16.92
CA ILE A 160 -10.30 -5.69 -16.37
C ILE A 160 -9.10 -6.01 -17.28
N LYS A 161 -9.08 -7.18 -17.93
CA LYS A 161 -8.01 -7.54 -18.88
C LYS A 161 -7.98 -6.63 -20.10
N SER A 162 -9.13 -6.08 -20.50
CA SER A 162 -9.26 -5.13 -21.61
C SER A 162 -8.97 -3.68 -21.20
N ALA A 163 -8.84 -3.38 -19.91
CA ALA A 163 -8.55 -2.03 -19.44
C ALA A 163 -7.09 -1.63 -19.75
N GLU A 164 -6.94 -0.46 -20.33
CA GLU A 164 -5.63 0.11 -20.69
C GLU A 164 -5.03 0.86 -19.49
N SER A 165 -5.88 1.46 -18.65
CA SER A 165 -5.51 2.28 -17.50
C SER A 165 -6.09 1.79 -16.17
N ILE A 166 -5.55 2.31 -15.07
CA ILE A 166 -6.09 2.07 -13.72
C ILE A 166 -7.47 2.71 -13.56
N ASP A 167 -7.70 3.90 -14.12
CA ASP A 167 -8.98 4.60 -14.01
C ASP A 167 -10.13 3.84 -14.69
N GLU A 168 -9.85 3.19 -15.82
CA GLU A 168 -10.80 2.28 -16.47
C GLU A 168 -11.10 1.06 -15.59
N ALA A 169 -10.05 0.47 -14.99
CA ALA A 169 -10.22 -0.65 -14.08
C ALA A 169 -11.05 -0.26 -12.83
N ILE A 170 -10.87 0.95 -12.29
CA ILE A 170 -11.69 1.49 -11.19
C ILE A 170 -13.16 1.55 -11.61
N LYS A 171 -13.46 2.13 -12.79
CA LYS A 171 -14.84 2.21 -13.31
C LYS A 171 -15.47 0.83 -13.49
N ILE A 172 -14.70 -0.15 -13.95
CA ILE A 172 -15.17 -1.54 -14.08
C ILE A 172 -15.46 -2.12 -12.70
N VAL A 173 -14.58 -1.95 -11.71
CA VAL A 173 -14.81 -2.41 -10.34
C VAL A 173 -16.08 -1.78 -9.77
N GLU A 174 -16.24 -0.45 -9.89
CA GLU A 174 -17.43 0.26 -9.42
C GLU A 174 -18.72 -0.24 -10.09
N LYS A 175 -18.69 -0.46 -11.40
CA LYS A 175 -19.83 -1.00 -12.17
C LYS A 175 -20.28 -2.37 -11.62
N HIS A 176 -19.34 -3.21 -11.19
CA HIS A 176 -19.64 -4.55 -10.67
C HIS A 176 -19.98 -4.57 -9.16
N LEU A 177 -19.85 -3.44 -8.47
CA LEU A 177 -20.24 -3.28 -7.06
C LEU A 177 -21.61 -2.62 -6.86
N ARG A 178 -22.22 -2.12 -7.94
CA ARG A 178 -23.57 -1.53 -7.95
C ARG A 178 -24.62 -2.59 -8.27
#